data_AF-A0A8B8N0I9-F1
#
_entry.id   AF-A0A8B8N0I9-F1
#
_cell.length_a   1.000
_cell.length_b   1.000
_cell.length_c   1.000
_cell.angle_alpha   90.00
_cell.angle_beta   90.00
_cell.angle_gamma   90.00
#
_symmetry.space_group_name_H-M   'P 1'
#
loop_
_entity.id
_entity.type
_entity.pdbx_description
1 polymer ?
#
loop_
_entity_poly.entity_id
_entity_poly.type
_entity_poly.pdbx_seq_one_letter_code
_entity_poly.pdbx_strand_id
1 'polypeptide(L)'
;MEASPVREMFNGRSVFITGASGFIGKVLLEKLLRTYPEINKIYILLRVKKNMQPFERLHKQLLKVPIFDQIRASSKADELFAKIIVVSGDISEPGLGISEQDMQMLLQDPTLAIVFHAAATIKFDEPLKASVSLNLMATQTIIDISRKLPNLISLCHVSTAYVNSDMKQNQDIEEKIYPIKESPQLLIKLTEYMDEDMMQLLKRTFVDQRPNTYTYTKALAEHLIASEATDLPVAIVRPSIVIASWREPFSGWIDNLNGPTGLILAIGKGLLRSIHTIREVKADVIPVDIVINSMIAAAYYAAKTNGKLKTKSFISNGMSSNIDPSEIKQQVISKQERFTNNGSTKTKENTLDDKMGLKSMDSKEPPIFQCVSGDLRPIYWGGMEDLFMPIIRKYPSCQVLRYPYGSFKSNKYHDLITRLFVHYLPALIIDLLCLVMGKKRQLLSTYYKLHCAIAALTHFTTHNYNFKSKNLIRLRNELSDLDREQLYMNIEDLDWKEFWDSYVLGAR
;
A
#
# COMPACT_ATOMS: atom_id res chain seq x y z
N MET A 1 4.68 -17.76 -28.53
CA MET A 1 4.79 -17.50 -27.08
C MET A 1 3.56 -16.73 -26.70
N GLU A 2 2.93 -17.09 -25.58
CA GLU A 2 1.77 -16.36 -25.07
C GLU A 2 2.17 -14.92 -24.77
N ALA A 3 1.38 -13.94 -25.22
CA ALA A 3 1.67 -12.53 -24.97
C ALA A 3 1.38 -12.19 -23.51
N SER A 4 2.16 -11.28 -22.92
CA SER A 4 1.92 -10.71 -21.59
C SER A 4 1.34 -9.30 -21.76
N PRO A 5 0.00 -9.13 -21.73
CA PRO A 5 -0.65 -7.82 -21.76
C PRO A 5 -0.13 -6.84 -20.70
N VAL A 6 0.24 -7.33 -19.52
CA VAL A 6 0.83 -6.46 -18.49
C VAL A 6 2.20 -5.95 -18.92
N ARG A 7 3.06 -6.80 -19.49
CA ARG A 7 4.37 -6.36 -20.02
C ARG A 7 4.20 -5.37 -21.16
N GLU A 8 3.22 -5.59 -22.04
CA GLU A 8 2.89 -4.67 -23.13
C GLU A 8 2.44 -3.29 -22.63
N MET A 9 1.77 -3.21 -21.46
CA MET A 9 1.44 -1.93 -20.82
C MET A 9 2.70 -1.14 -20.47
N PHE A 10 3.79 -1.78 -20.05
CA PHE A 10 5.02 -1.08 -19.67
C PHE A 10 5.98 -0.83 -20.84
N ASN A 11 5.89 -1.61 -21.91
CA ASN A 11 6.82 -1.53 -23.04
C ASN A 11 6.93 -0.12 -23.64
N GLY A 12 8.14 0.46 -23.57
CA GLY A 12 8.45 1.80 -24.08
C GLY A 12 7.79 2.96 -23.32
N ARG A 13 7.06 2.69 -22.24
CA ARG A 13 6.39 3.71 -21.41
C ARG A 13 7.25 4.04 -20.19
N SER A 14 7.09 5.26 -19.68
CA SER A 14 7.71 5.72 -18.45
C SER A 14 6.73 5.70 -17.29
N VAL A 15 7.27 5.53 -16.08
CA VAL A 15 6.53 5.37 -14.83
C VAL A 15 6.93 6.48 -13.87
N PHE A 16 5.98 7.05 -13.12
CA PHE A 16 6.26 7.94 -12.00
C PHE A 16 5.85 7.29 -10.67
N ILE A 17 6.76 7.23 -9.71
CA ILE A 17 6.55 6.60 -8.41
C ILE A 17 6.80 7.61 -7.30
N THR A 18 5.77 7.86 -6.50
CA THR A 18 5.95 8.52 -5.19
C THR A 18 6.12 7.48 -4.09
N GLY A 19 6.93 7.80 -3.08
CA GLY A 19 7.20 6.86 -2.00
C GLY A 19 8.19 5.73 -2.37
N ALA A 20 8.93 5.86 -3.47
CA ALA A 20 9.89 4.86 -3.97
C ALA A 20 10.98 4.47 -2.94
N SER A 21 11.28 5.35 -1.99
CA SER A 21 12.24 5.09 -0.89
C SER A 21 11.64 4.42 0.34
N GLY A 22 10.31 4.23 0.38
CA GLY A 22 9.61 3.48 1.42
C GLY A 22 9.71 1.97 1.21
N PHE A 23 9.15 1.19 2.13
CA PHE A 23 9.18 -0.28 2.08
C PHE A 23 8.54 -0.83 0.80
N ILE A 24 7.25 -0.55 0.59
CA ILE A 24 6.50 -0.94 -0.62
C ILE A 24 7.16 -0.36 -1.88
N GLY A 25 7.56 0.91 -1.85
CA GLY A 25 8.15 1.59 -3.01
C GLY A 25 9.45 0.97 -3.51
N LYS A 26 10.31 0.46 -2.60
CA LYS A 26 11.55 -0.25 -2.99
C LYS A 26 11.27 -1.55 -3.70
N VAL A 27 10.31 -2.34 -3.18
CA VAL A 27 9.93 -3.63 -3.79
C VAL A 27 9.28 -3.39 -5.15
N LEU A 28 8.43 -2.36 -5.27
CA LEU A 28 7.87 -1.95 -6.55
C LEU A 28 8.96 -1.57 -7.55
N LEU A 29 9.90 -0.70 -7.14
CA LEU A 29 11.00 -0.25 -7.99
C LEU A 29 11.87 -1.43 -8.45
N GLU A 30 12.23 -2.33 -7.54
CA GLU A 30 12.99 -3.55 -7.87
C GLU A 30 12.21 -4.44 -8.84
N LYS A 31 10.94 -4.73 -8.56
CA LYS A 31 10.10 -5.60 -9.40
C LYS A 31 9.96 -5.02 -10.81
N LEU A 32 9.77 -3.70 -10.94
CA LEU A 32 9.66 -3.03 -12.23
C LEU A 32 10.96 -3.13 -13.04
N LEU A 33 12.10 -2.84 -12.42
CA LEU A 33 13.42 -2.93 -13.07
C LEU A 33 13.76 -4.36 -13.51
N ARG A 34 13.48 -5.36 -12.65
CA ARG A 34 13.80 -6.75 -12.93
C ARG A 34 12.85 -7.39 -13.94
N THR A 35 11.54 -7.09 -13.86
CA THR A 35 10.50 -7.78 -14.65
C THR A 35 10.22 -7.11 -15.98
N TYR A 36 10.28 -5.77 -16.03
CA TYR A 36 9.89 -4.97 -17.19
C TYR A 36 11.06 -4.10 -17.67
N PRO A 37 12.17 -4.72 -18.14
CA PRO A 37 13.32 -3.98 -18.60
C PRO A 37 13.03 -3.08 -19.81
N GLU A 38 11.88 -3.23 -20.48
CA GLU A 38 11.44 -2.39 -21.60
C GLU A 38 10.85 -1.04 -21.18
N ILE A 39 10.71 -0.78 -19.87
CA ILE A 39 10.35 0.54 -19.36
C ILE A 39 11.40 1.57 -19.84
N ASN A 40 10.92 2.71 -20.35
CA ASN A 40 11.79 3.77 -20.83
C ASN A 40 12.50 4.48 -19.68
N LYS A 41 11.73 5.08 -18.76
CA LYS A 41 12.25 5.74 -17.55
C LYS A 41 11.35 5.45 -16.34
N ILE A 42 11.96 5.44 -15.16
CA ILE A 42 11.25 5.39 -13.88
C ILE A 42 11.59 6.66 -13.11
N TYR A 43 10.68 7.62 -13.14
CA TYR A 43 10.75 8.82 -12.32
C TYR A 43 10.41 8.47 -10.88
N ILE A 44 11.26 8.85 -9.93
CA ILE A 44 11.03 8.64 -8.51
C ILE A 44 11.07 9.96 -7.75
N LEU A 45 10.04 10.22 -6.94
CA LEU A 45 10.04 11.38 -6.04
C LEU A 45 10.91 11.07 -4.81
N LEU A 46 11.98 11.84 -4.62
CA LEU A 46 12.88 11.71 -3.48
C LEU A 46 13.09 13.04 -2.77
N ARG A 47 12.72 13.08 -1.49
CA ARG A 47 13.03 14.21 -0.62
C ARG A 47 14.52 14.30 -0.27
N VAL A 48 14.96 15.54 -0.06
CA VAL A 48 16.24 15.86 0.56
C VAL A 48 16.29 15.28 1.98
N LYS A 49 17.43 14.72 2.37
CA LYS A 49 17.70 14.32 3.76
C LYS A 49 18.85 15.17 4.28
N LYS A 50 18.91 15.43 5.59
CA LYS A 50 19.98 16.23 6.22
C LYS A 50 21.35 15.82 5.66
N ASN A 51 22.03 16.76 4.99
CA ASN A 51 23.34 16.60 4.36
C ASN A 51 23.43 15.60 3.19
N MET A 52 22.32 15.30 2.50
CA MET A 52 22.33 14.38 1.35
C MET A 52 21.31 14.81 0.31
N GLN A 53 21.81 15.15 -0.88
CA GLN A 53 20.98 15.52 -2.02
C GLN A 53 20.25 14.29 -2.60
N PRO A 54 19.08 14.46 -3.25
CA PRO A 54 18.28 13.33 -3.75
C PRO A 54 19.04 12.38 -4.68
N PHE A 55 19.87 12.92 -5.58
CA PHE A 55 20.72 12.12 -6.46
C PHE A 55 21.75 11.28 -5.68
N GLU A 56 22.43 11.88 -4.70
CA GLU A 56 23.36 11.14 -3.84
C GLU A 56 22.62 10.09 -3.01
N ARG A 57 21.41 10.40 -2.54
CA ARG A 57 20.58 9.49 -1.77
C ARG A 57 20.17 8.27 -2.59
N LEU A 58 19.90 8.42 -3.88
CA LEU A 58 19.67 7.30 -4.78
C LEU A 58 20.88 6.35 -4.79
N HIS A 59 22.07 6.85 -5.14
CA HIS A 59 23.24 6.02 -5.38
C HIS A 59 23.93 5.51 -4.09
N LYS A 60 23.98 6.32 -3.03
CA LYS A 60 24.66 6.00 -1.77
C LYS A 60 23.78 5.26 -0.78
N GLN A 61 22.44 5.37 -0.89
CA GLN A 61 21.51 4.77 0.07
C GLN A 61 20.53 3.81 -0.60
N LEU A 62 19.68 4.29 -1.51
CA LEU A 62 18.55 3.49 -2.02
C LEU A 62 19.03 2.26 -2.80
N LEU A 63 19.90 2.46 -3.78
CA LEU A 63 20.40 1.36 -4.62
C LEU A 63 21.31 0.42 -3.84
N LYS A 64 21.88 0.83 -2.70
CA LYS A 64 22.73 -0.02 -1.85
C LYS A 64 21.95 -0.97 -0.95
N VAL A 65 20.61 -0.86 -0.90
CA VAL A 65 19.78 -1.79 -0.15
C VAL A 65 19.89 -3.21 -0.75
N PRO A 66 19.96 -4.27 0.07
CA PRO A 66 20.16 -5.66 -0.42
C PRO A 66 19.11 -6.15 -1.42
N ILE A 67 17.91 -5.56 -1.41
CA ILE A 67 16.86 -5.88 -2.37
C ILE A 67 17.32 -5.76 -3.82
N PHE A 68 18.26 -4.84 -4.10
CA PHE A 68 18.80 -4.59 -5.44
C PHE A 68 20.02 -5.45 -5.78
N ASP A 69 20.46 -6.36 -4.90
CA ASP A 69 21.69 -7.14 -5.11
C ASP A 69 21.63 -8.03 -6.35
N GLN A 70 20.47 -8.63 -6.64
CA GLN A 70 20.29 -9.45 -7.84
C GLN A 70 20.44 -8.62 -9.12
N ILE A 71 19.83 -7.42 -9.18
CA ILE A 71 19.96 -6.50 -10.31
C ILE A 71 21.41 -6.05 -10.46
N ARG A 72 22.06 -5.70 -9.34
CA ARG A 72 23.45 -5.23 -9.28
C ARG A 72 24.45 -6.28 -9.75
N ALA A 73 24.17 -7.56 -9.49
CA ALA A 73 24.99 -8.67 -9.95
C ALA A 73 24.76 -9.02 -11.43
N SER A 74 23.71 -8.48 -12.06
CA SER A 74 23.40 -8.73 -13.48
C SER A 74 24.30 -7.93 -14.42
N SER A 75 24.55 -8.46 -15.62
CA SER A 75 25.32 -7.76 -16.66
C SER A 75 24.63 -6.49 -17.20
N LYS A 76 23.36 -6.27 -16.88
CA LYS A 76 22.56 -5.11 -17.29
C LYS A 76 22.36 -4.09 -16.17
N ALA A 77 23.06 -4.22 -15.04
CA ALA A 77 22.87 -3.37 -13.87
C ALA A 77 22.92 -1.86 -14.21
N ASP A 78 23.94 -1.43 -14.95
CA ASP A 78 24.12 -0.03 -15.31
C ASP A 78 22.99 0.48 -16.23
N GLU A 79 22.57 -0.33 -17.21
CA GLU A 79 21.45 0.00 -18.10
C GLU A 79 20.14 0.13 -17.32
N LEU A 80 19.88 -0.79 -16.38
CA LEU A 80 18.66 -0.79 -15.57
C LEU A 80 18.64 0.39 -14.59
N PHE A 81 19.74 0.66 -13.89
CA PHE A 81 19.80 1.78 -12.95
C PHE A 81 19.81 3.15 -13.65
N ALA A 82 20.33 3.25 -14.88
CA ALA A 82 20.28 4.47 -15.67
C ALA A 82 18.84 4.91 -16.04
N LYS A 83 17.86 3.99 -15.98
CA LYS A 83 16.44 4.31 -16.21
C LYS A 83 15.81 5.10 -15.06
N ILE A 84 16.45 5.13 -13.89
CA ILE A 84 15.91 5.80 -12.71
C ILE A 84 16.23 7.29 -12.78
N ILE A 85 15.19 8.12 -12.87
CA ILE A 85 15.31 9.58 -12.88
C ILE A 85 14.80 10.13 -11.56
N VAL A 86 15.65 10.86 -10.85
CA VAL A 86 15.26 11.45 -9.55
C VAL A 86 14.55 12.77 -9.78
N VAL A 87 13.34 12.87 -9.22
CA VAL A 87 12.60 14.12 -9.08
C VAL A 87 12.75 14.57 -7.62
N SER A 88 13.37 15.73 -7.40
CA SER A 88 13.50 16.29 -6.06
C SER A 88 12.15 16.81 -5.59
N GLY A 89 11.71 16.42 -4.39
CA GLY A 89 10.49 16.95 -3.79
C GLY A 89 10.10 16.21 -2.51
N ASP A 90 9.25 16.83 -1.70
CA ASP A 90 8.66 16.24 -0.50
C ASP A 90 7.14 16.36 -0.54
N ILE A 91 6.47 15.24 -0.26
CA ILE A 91 5.02 15.12 -0.29
C ILE A 91 4.33 15.97 0.78
N SER A 92 5.06 16.44 1.79
CA SER A 92 4.53 17.39 2.79
C SER A 92 4.44 18.81 2.26
N GLU A 93 5.15 19.14 1.19
CA GLU A 93 5.23 20.50 0.65
C GLU A 93 4.14 20.76 -0.40
N PRO A 94 3.67 22.00 -0.55
CA PRO A 94 2.80 22.40 -1.67
C PRO A 94 3.41 22.00 -3.00
N GLY A 95 2.59 21.47 -3.93
CA GLY A 95 3.09 21.01 -5.22
C GLY A 95 4.06 19.82 -5.14
N LEU A 96 4.06 19.08 -4.02
CA LEU A 96 5.05 18.04 -3.68
C LEU A 96 6.49 18.56 -3.58
N GLY A 97 6.68 19.87 -3.46
CA GLY A 97 8.01 20.50 -3.45
C GLY A 97 8.82 20.28 -4.74
N ILE A 98 8.14 19.93 -5.84
CA ILE A 98 8.78 19.70 -7.14
C ILE A 98 9.12 21.05 -7.77
N SER A 99 10.35 21.20 -8.26
CA SER A 99 10.78 22.41 -8.96
C SER A 99 9.99 22.61 -10.26
N GLU A 100 9.85 23.85 -10.73
CA GLU A 100 9.17 24.11 -12.01
C GLU A 100 9.86 23.37 -13.17
N GLN A 101 11.20 23.29 -13.14
CA GLN A 101 11.99 22.57 -14.13
C GLN A 101 11.68 21.07 -14.12
N ASP A 102 11.65 20.43 -12.95
CA ASP A 102 11.35 19.00 -12.84
C ASP A 102 9.88 18.71 -13.19
N MET A 103 8.97 19.62 -12.84
CA MET A 103 7.56 19.51 -13.24
C MET A 103 7.42 19.56 -14.76
N GLN A 104 8.10 20.50 -15.42
CA GLN A 104 8.14 20.58 -16.88
C GLN A 104 8.75 19.31 -17.49
N MET A 105 9.83 18.77 -16.91
CA MET A 105 10.43 17.51 -17.35
C MET A 105 9.41 16.35 -17.31
N LEU A 106 8.62 16.24 -16.24
CA LEU A 106 7.58 15.21 -16.14
C LEU A 106 6.49 15.42 -17.19
N LEU A 107 5.96 16.64 -17.31
CA LEU A 107 4.83 16.96 -18.19
C LEU A 107 5.20 16.89 -19.69
N GLN A 108 6.45 17.14 -20.04
CA GLN A 108 6.94 17.11 -21.42
C GLN A 108 7.35 15.71 -21.89
N ASP A 109 7.49 14.71 -21.00
CA ASP A 109 7.85 13.35 -21.41
C ASP A 109 6.65 12.65 -22.06
N PRO A 110 6.66 12.39 -23.39
CA PRO A 110 5.53 11.79 -24.08
C PRO A 110 5.34 10.31 -23.74
N THR A 111 6.33 9.69 -23.09
CA THR A 111 6.29 8.28 -22.69
C THR A 111 5.74 8.09 -21.28
N LEU A 112 5.69 9.14 -20.45
CA LEU A 112 5.15 9.04 -19.08
C LEU A 112 3.64 8.79 -19.12
N ALA A 113 3.26 7.59 -18.69
CA ALA A 113 1.90 7.07 -18.86
C ALA A 113 1.32 6.40 -17.62
N ILE A 114 2.16 6.04 -16.65
CA ILE A 114 1.76 5.24 -15.49
C ILE A 114 2.25 5.94 -14.21
N VAL A 115 1.35 6.13 -13.25
CA VAL A 115 1.68 6.73 -11.95
C VAL A 115 1.34 5.76 -10.83
N PHE A 116 2.30 5.53 -9.93
CA PHE A 116 2.09 4.84 -8.66
C PHE A 116 2.21 5.83 -7.50
N HIS A 117 1.09 6.08 -6.82
CA HIS A 117 1.05 6.89 -5.62
C HIS A 117 1.09 6.02 -4.36
N ALA A 118 2.30 5.73 -3.87
CA ALA A 118 2.55 4.90 -2.68
C ALA A 118 3.16 5.68 -1.51
N ALA A 119 3.30 7.00 -1.64
CA ALA A 119 3.75 7.88 -0.58
C ALA A 119 2.70 7.99 0.54
N ALA A 120 3.11 7.71 1.78
CA ALA A 120 2.32 7.94 2.98
C ALA A 120 3.24 7.96 4.22
N THR A 121 2.76 8.58 5.31
CA THR A 121 3.30 8.29 6.66
C THR A 121 2.57 7.11 7.25
N ILE A 122 3.30 6.19 7.88
CA ILE A 122 2.76 5.05 8.62
C ILE A 122 2.86 5.26 10.15
N LYS A 123 3.13 6.50 10.57
CA LYS A 123 3.12 6.87 11.99
C LYS A 123 1.69 7.08 12.44
N PHE A 124 1.22 6.25 13.37
CA PHE A 124 -0.16 6.32 13.86
C PHE A 124 -0.42 7.50 14.81
N ASP A 125 0.63 8.12 15.34
CA ASP A 125 0.58 9.27 16.25
C ASP A 125 0.81 10.63 15.57
N GLU A 126 0.84 10.66 14.23
CA GLU A 126 1.05 11.89 13.46
C GLU A 126 -0.04 12.95 13.77
N PRO A 127 0.34 14.25 13.89
CA PRO A 127 -0.63 15.34 13.99
C PRO A 127 -1.62 15.36 12.83
N LEU A 128 -2.83 15.90 13.08
CA LEU A 128 -3.89 15.92 12.07
C LEU A 128 -3.50 16.77 10.86
N LYS A 129 -2.96 17.97 11.08
CA LYS A 129 -2.56 18.87 9.99
C LYS A 129 -1.48 18.24 9.11
N ALA A 130 -0.42 17.70 9.72
CA ALA A 130 0.62 16.96 9.00
C ALA A 130 0.04 15.79 8.17
N SER A 131 -0.90 15.01 8.74
CA SER A 131 -1.52 13.89 8.02
C SER A 131 -2.40 14.33 6.85
N VAL A 132 -3.06 15.49 6.96
CA VAL A 132 -3.85 16.09 5.88
C VAL A 132 -2.93 16.53 4.73
N SER A 133 -1.81 17.19 5.03
CA SER A 133 -0.83 17.55 4.00
C SER A 133 -0.30 16.30 3.27
N LEU A 134 0.10 15.28 4.04
CA LEU A 134 0.72 14.07 3.49
C LEU A 134 -0.23 13.16 2.71
N ASN A 135 -1.50 13.04 3.11
CA ASN A 135 -2.44 12.07 2.52
C ASN A 135 -3.53 12.72 1.66
N LEU A 136 -3.91 13.99 1.91
CA LEU A 136 -4.95 14.68 1.13
C LEU A 136 -4.33 15.63 0.11
N MET A 137 -3.54 16.62 0.55
CA MET A 137 -2.96 17.61 -0.36
C MET A 137 -1.99 16.97 -1.36
N ALA A 138 -1.19 15.98 -0.91
CA ALA A 138 -0.33 15.22 -1.81
C ALA A 138 -1.15 14.43 -2.85
N THR A 139 -2.25 13.78 -2.44
CA THR A 139 -3.15 13.06 -3.34
C THR A 139 -3.79 14.01 -4.35
N GLN A 140 -4.26 15.19 -3.90
CA GLN A 140 -4.78 16.25 -4.76
C GLN A 140 -3.76 16.65 -5.83
N THR A 141 -2.53 16.92 -5.40
CA THR A 141 -1.45 17.32 -6.32
C THR A 141 -1.14 16.22 -7.33
N ILE A 142 -1.18 14.95 -6.92
CA ILE A 142 -1.00 13.82 -7.85
C ILE A 142 -2.14 13.72 -8.86
N ILE A 143 -3.38 13.97 -8.45
CA ILE A 143 -4.52 14.05 -9.37
C ILE A 143 -4.28 15.17 -10.40
N ASP A 144 -3.85 16.35 -9.94
CA ASP A 144 -3.58 17.51 -10.81
C ASP A 144 -2.42 17.27 -11.79
N ILE A 145 -1.33 16.66 -11.33
CA ILE A 145 -0.22 16.24 -12.20
C ILE A 145 -0.72 15.22 -13.22
N SER A 146 -1.44 14.20 -12.77
CA SER A 146 -1.95 13.10 -13.60
C SER A 146 -2.86 13.62 -14.72
N ARG A 147 -3.71 14.60 -14.42
CA ARG A 147 -4.58 15.25 -15.42
C ARG A 147 -3.82 16.01 -16.49
N LYS A 148 -2.67 16.58 -16.15
CA LYS A 148 -1.80 17.30 -17.09
C LYS A 148 -0.94 16.36 -17.96
N LEU A 149 -0.88 15.06 -17.65
CA LEU A 149 -0.11 14.09 -18.43
C LEU A 149 -0.90 13.64 -19.67
N PRO A 150 -0.46 13.98 -20.90
CA PRO A 150 -1.25 13.76 -22.12
C PRO A 150 -1.44 12.28 -22.45
N ASN A 151 -0.49 11.43 -22.03
CA ASN A 151 -0.48 10.00 -22.34
C ASN A 151 -0.78 9.12 -21.12
N LEU A 152 -1.35 9.67 -20.03
CA LEU A 152 -1.69 8.90 -18.85
C LEU A 152 -2.71 7.80 -19.18
N ILE A 153 -2.31 6.56 -18.95
CA ILE A 153 -3.16 5.38 -19.06
C ILE A 153 -3.52 4.77 -17.71
N SER A 154 -2.77 5.06 -16.63
CA SER A 154 -3.03 4.46 -15.32
C SER A 154 -2.52 5.30 -14.16
N LEU A 155 -3.34 5.46 -13.12
CA LEU A 155 -2.97 5.96 -11.81
C LEU A 155 -3.34 4.91 -10.75
N CYS A 156 -2.34 4.30 -10.10
CA CYS A 156 -2.55 3.38 -9.00
C CYS A 156 -2.29 4.09 -7.66
N HIS A 157 -3.33 4.22 -6.84
CA HIS A 157 -3.24 4.80 -5.49
C HIS A 157 -3.17 3.71 -4.42
N VAL A 158 -2.21 3.82 -3.51
CA VAL A 158 -2.08 2.91 -2.36
C VAL A 158 -2.76 3.52 -1.14
N SER A 159 -3.83 2.86 -0.72
CA SER A 159 -4.58 3.15 0.50
C SER A 159 -4.26 2.12 1.59
N THR A 160 -5.23 1.73 2.41
CA THR A 160 -5.09 0.68 3.42
C THR A 160 -6.40 -0.05 3.63
N ALA A 161 -6.34 -1.33 3.99
CA ALA A 161 -7.51 -2.11 4.38
C ALA A 161 -8.30 -1.47 5.52
N TYR A 162 -7.60 -0.74 6.40
CA TYR A 162 -8.14 -0.15 7.61
C TYR A 162 -8.82 1.21 7.41
N VAL A 163 -9.03 1.68 6.17
CA VAL A 163 -9.83 2.90 5.91
C VAL A 163 -11.29 2.79 6.36
N ASN A 164 -11.75 1.59 6.71
CA ASN A 164 -13.09 1.34 7.27
C ASN A 164 -13.01 0.73 8.68
N SER A 165 -11.96 1.05 9.46
CA SER A 165 -11.74 0.52 10.81
C SER A 165 -12.79 0.96 11.85
N ASP A 166 -13.61 1.94 11.51
CA ASP A 166 -14.78 2.46 12.24
C ASP A 166 -16.03 1.58 12.09
N MET A 167 -16.01 0.62 11.16
CA MET A 167 -17.08 -0.36 10.99
C MET A 167 -17.20 -1.28 12.22
N LYS A 168 -18.41 -1.80 12.45
CA LYS A 168 -18.66 -2.70 13.58
C LYS A 168 -17.81 -3.97 13.45
N GLN A 169 -17.32 -4.48 14.58
CA GLN A 169 -16.55 -5.73 14.61
C GLN A 169 -17.34 -6.88 13.97
N ASN A 170 -16.63 -7.76 13.25
CA ASN A 170 -17.19 -8.89 12.52
C ASN A 170 -18.16 -8.54 11.37
N GLN A 171 -18.34 -7.25 11.05
CA GLN A 171 -19.06 -6.86 9.85
C GLN A 171 -18.19 -7.09 8.61
N ASP A 172 -18.82 -7.54 7.53
CA ASP A 172 -18.17 -7.66 6.23
C ASP A 172 -17.85 -6.26 5.66
N ILE A 173 -16.58 -6.07 5.32
CA ILE A 173 -16.02 -4.87 4.70
C ILE A 173 -15.73 -5.20 3.24
N GLU A 174 -16.56 -4.64 2.35
CA GLU A 174 -16.51 -4.87 0.91
C GLU A 174 -15.58 -3.87 0.20
N GLU A 175 -15.18 -4.19 -1.03
CA GLU A 175 -14.34 -3.34 -1.90
C GLU A 175 -15.14 -2.19 -2.53
N LYS A 176 -15.61 -1.27 -1.68
CA LYS A 176 -16.31 -0.05 -2.05
C LYS A 176 -15.92 1.12 -1.16
N ILE A 177 -16.30 2.32 -1.55
CA ILE A 177 -16.18 3.51 -0.71
C ILE A 177 -17.38 3.57 0.22
N TYR A 178 -17.12 3.66 1.52
CA TYR A 178 -18.17 3.84 2.53
C TYR A 178 -18.36 5.33 2.81
N PRO A 179 -19.60 5.83 2.90
CA PRO A 179 -19.85 7.25 3.12
C PRO A 179 -19.15 7.79 4.37
N ILE A 180 -18.45 8.91 4.21
CA ILE A 180 -17.88 9.70 5.31
C ILE A 180 -18.65 11.03 5.45
N LYS A 181 -18.80 11.53 6.68
CA LYS A 181 -19.60 12.74 6.93
C LYS A 181 -18.90 13.99 6.42
N GLU A 182 -17.58 14.05 6.56
CA GLU A 182 -16.78 15.23 6.29
C GLU A 182 -16.28 15.28 4.84
N SER A 183 -16.29 16.46 4.24
CA SER A 183 -15.68 16.69 2.92
C SER A 183 -14.15 16.75 3.04
N PRO A 184 -13.40 16.04 2.17
CA PRO A 184 -11.94 16.17 2.10
C PRO A 184 -11.47 17.62 1.88
N GLN A 185 -12.19 18.37 1.05
CA GLN A 185 -11.87 19.76 0.70
C GLN A 185 -12.03 20.70 1.90
N LEU A 186 -13.01 20.45 2.77
CA LEU A 186 -13.17 21.20 4.02
C LEU A 186 -11.91 21.05 4.88
N LEU A 187 -11.44 19.81 5.07
CA LEU A 187 -10.29 19.54 5.94
C LEU A 187 -8.99 20.14 5.37
N ILE A 188 -8.80 20.09 4.05
CA ILE A 188 -7.70 20.79 3.36
C ILE A 188 -7.76 22.29 3.66
N LYS A 189 -8.91 22.95 3.45
CA LYS A 189 -9.06 24.38 3.74
C LYS A 189 -8.78 24.72 5.20
N LEU A 190 -9.25 23.91 6.15
CA LEU A 190 -8.97 24.14 7.57
C LEU A 190 -7.46 24.19 7.85
N THR A 191 -6.65 23.36 7.20
CA THR A 191 -5.19 23.40 7.41
C THR A 191 -4.49 24.67 6.92
N GLU A 192 -5.11 25.41 6.00
CA GLU A 192 -4.58 26.69 5.49
C GLU A 192 -4.76 27.80 6.54
N TYR A 193 -5.87 27.79 7.29
CA TYR A 193 -6.21 28.86 8.24
C TYR A 193 -5.91 28.52 9.70
N MET A 194 -5.78 27.23 10.04
CA MET A 194 -5.60 26.77 11.41
C MET A 194 -4.17 26.32 11.68
N ASP A 195 -3.62 26.66 12.83
CA ASP A 195 -2.34 26.15 13.30
C ASP A 195 -2.46 24.69 13.80
N GLU A 196 -1.32 24.09 14.18
CA GLU A 196 -1.28 22.71 14.67
C GLU A 196 -2.12 22.51 15.95
N ASP A 197 -2.09 23.47 16.88
CA ASP A 197 -2.80 23.37 18.15
C ASP A 197 -4.32 23.37 17.96
N MET A 198 -4.83 24.26 17.09
CA MET A 198 -6.24 24.28 16.71
C MET A 198 -6.66 23.00 15.98
N MET A 199 -5.86 22.51 15.04
CA MET A 199 -6.14 21.26 14.33
C MET A 199 -6.13 20.06 15.28
N GLN A 200 -5.28 20.09 16.31
CA GLN A 200 -5.21 19.06 17.33
C GLN A 200 -6.44 19.07 18.25
N LEU A 201 -7.04 20.23 18.54
CA LEU A 201 -8.33 20.31 19.24
C LEU A 201 -9.46 19.68 18.42
N LEU A 202 -9.46 19.91 17.09
CA LEU A 202 -10.45 19.34 16.17
C LEU A 202 -10.25 17.83 15.92
N LYS A 203 -9.05 17.30 16.17
CA LYS A 203 -8.75 15.87 16.02
C LYS A 203 -9.76 14.98 16.72
N ARG A 204 -10.20 15.36 17.94
CA ARG A 204 -11.22 14.59 18.67
C ARG A 204 -12.56 14.58 17.95
N THR A 205 -12.98 15.68 17.36
CA THR A 205 -14.27 15.76 16.64
C THR A 205 -14.27 14.92 15.36
N PHE A 206 -13.17 14.94 14.61
CA PHE A 206 -13.10 14.28 13.30
C PHE A 206 -12.67 12.81 13.36
N VAL A 207 -11.77 12.47 14.28
CA VAL A 207 -11.14 11.13 14.33
C VAL A 207 -11.82 10.22 15.36
N ASP A 208 -12.81 10.68 16.14
CA ASP A 208 -13.35 9.96 17.31
C ASP A 208 -13.74 8.49 17.06
N GLN A 209 -14.25 8.20 15.86
CA GLN A 209 -14.74 6.86 15.50
C GLN A 209 -13.66 5.96 14.90
N ARG A 210 -12.44 6.48 14.73
CA ARG A 210 -11.33 5.80 14.06
C ARG A 210 -10.13 5.65 15.00
N PRO A 211 -9.34 4.58 14.85
CA PRO A 211 -8.23 4.28 15.75
C PRO A 211 -7.13 5.34 15.74
N ASN A 212 -6.93 6.00 14.60
CA ASN A 212 -5.87 6.98 14.44
C ASN A 212 -6.13 7.91 13.24
N THR A 213 -5.34 8.97 13.18
CA THR A 213 -5.37 9.96 12.11
C THR A 213 -5.05 9.35 10.73
N TYR A 214 -4.22 8.32 10.69
CA TYR A 214 -3.81 7.66 9.46
C TYR A 214 -4.99 6.99 8.75
N THR A 215 -5.79 6.18 9.45
CA THR A 215 -6.96 5.52 8.82
C THR A 215 -8.01 6.51 8.38
N TYR A 216 -8.21 7.60 9.14
CA TYR A 216 -9.13 8.68 8.78
C TYR A 216 -8.71 9.42 7.51
N THR A 217 -7.45 9.89 7.45
CA THR A 217 -6.98 10.67 6.30
C THR A 217 -6.81 9.82 5.04
N LYS A 218 -6.51 8.52 5.17
CA LYS A 218 -6.56 7.59 4.02
C LYS A 218 -7.99 7.36 3.52
N ALA A 219 -8.98 7.25 4.41
CA ALA A 219 -10.37 7.16 3.99
C ALA A 219 -10.82 8.42 3.24
N LEU A 220 -10.44 9.61 3.72
CA LEU A 220 -10.71 10.88 3.04
C LEU A 220 -9.98 10.99 1.69
N ALA A 221 -8.76 10.44 1.56
CA ALA A 221 -8.02 10.43 0.30
C ALA A 221 -8.75 9.61 -0.79
N GLU A 222 -9.38 8.49 -0.42
CA GLU A 222 -10.21 7.72 -1.37
C GLU A 222 -11.45 8.48 -1.82
N HIS A 223 -12.10 9.21 -0.90
CA HIS A 223 -13.24 10.09 -1.25
C HIS A 223 -12.80 11.23 -2.16
N LEU A 224 -11.61 11.78 -1.94
CA LEU A 224 -11.03 12.80 -2.80
C LEU A 224 -10.81 12.24 -4.21
N ILE A 225 -10.23 11.06 -4.34
CA ILE A 225 -10.05 10.39 -5.64
C ILE A 225 -11.40 10.14 -6.32
N ALA A 226 -12.37 9.59 -5.60
CA ALA A 226 -13.67 9.27 -6.19
C ALA A 226 -14.49 10.49 -6.61
N SER A 227 -14.29 11.63 -5.97
CA SER A 227 -14.97 12.87 -6.33
C SER A 227 -14.21 13.69 -7.38
N GLU A 228 -12.88 13.73 -7.32
CA GLU A 228 -12.08 14.64 -8.15
C GLU A 228 -11.34 13.98 -9.30
N ALA A 229 -11.17 12.66 -9.31
CA ALA A 229 -10.42 11.94 -10.35
C ALA A 229 -11.32 11.09 -11.26
N THR A 230 -12.60 11.47 -11.40
CA THR A 230 -13.59 10.74 -12.23
C THR A 230 -13.23 10.70 -13.72
N ASP A 231 -12.38 11.62 -14.17
CA ASP A 231 -11.84 11.72 -15.54
C ASP A 231 -10.53 10.94 -15.74
N LEU A 232 -9.95 10.39 -14.66
CA LEU A 232 -8.65 9.73 -14.66
C LEU A 232 -8.77 8.19 -14.58
N PRO A 233 -7.81 7.45 -15.16
CA PRO A 233 -7.80 6.01 -15.09
C PRO A 233 -7.24 5.51 -13.75
N VAL A 234 -8.02 5.61 -12.69
CA VAL A 234 -7.57 5.32 -11.33
C VAL A 234 -7.92 3.90 -10.87
N ALA A 235 -7.02 3.24 -10.15
CA ALA A 235 -7.31 2.09 -9.30
C ALA A 235 -6.78 2.32 -7.88
N ILE A 236 -7.52 1.84 -6.88
CA ILE A 236 -7.14 1.93 -5.47
C ILE A 236 -6.78 0.54 -4.96
N VAL A 237 -5.60 0.40 -4.34
CA VAL A 237 -5.16 -0.84 -3.69
C VAL A 237 -5.12 -0.63 -2.18
N ARG A 238 -5.81 -1.50 -1.43
CA ARG A 238 -5.95 -1.46 0.04
C ARG A 238 -5.20 -2.64 0.68
N PRO A 239 -3.88 -2.52 0.91
CA PRO A 239 -3.14 -3.52 1.67
C PRO A 239 -3.50 -3.51 3.16
N SER A 240 -3.48 -4.70 3.79
CA SER A 240 -3.50 -4.82 5.25
C SER A 240 -2.12 -4.56 5.88
N ILE A 241 -1.79 -5.19 7.01
CA ILE A 241 -0.48 -5.05 7.64
C ILE A 241 0.57 -5.71 6.74
N VAL A 242 1.31 -4.89 6.00
CA VAL A 242 2.34 -5.38 5.07
C VAL A 242 3.55 -5.90 5.85
N ILE A 243 3.97 -7.11 5.54
CA ILE A 243 5.09 -7.80 6.17
C ILE A 243 6.14 -8.25 5.15
N ALA A 244 7.14 -9.02 5.59
CA ALA A 244 8.23 -9.52 4.74
C ALA A 244 7.74 -10.18 3.45
N SER A 245 8.58 -10.18 2.42
CA SER A 245 8.29 -10.88 1.17
C SER A 245 8.14 -12.37 1.40
N TRP A 246 7.20 -12.98 0.69
CA TRP A 246 7.05 -14.43 0.70
C TRP A 246 7.98 -15.08 -0.31
N ARG A 247 7.99 -14.61 -1.55
CA ARG A 247 8.73 -15.19 -2.68
C ARG A 247 9.75 -14.22 -3.25
N GLU A 248 9.33 -12.99 -3.55
CA GLU A 248 10.14 -12.07 -4.37
C GLU A 248 10.55 -10.78 -3.64
N PRO A 249 11.75 -10.22 -3.93
CA PRO A 249 12.80 -10.81 -4.78
C PRO A 249 13.50 -12.01 -4.15
N PHE A 250 13.39 -12.17 -2.83
CA PHE A 250 13.74 -13.39 -2.10
C PHE A 250 12.90 -13.46 -0.83
N SER A 251 12.72 -14.67 -0.28
CA SER A 251 11.87 -14.89 0.89
C SER A 251 12.43 -14.23 2.15
N GLY A 252 11.54 -13.67 2.98
CA GLY A 252 11.89 -13.07 4.26
C GLY A 252 12.47 -11.67 4.18
N TRP A 253 12.56 -11.05 3.00
CA TRP A 253 13.09 -9.69 2.87
C TRP A 253 12.20 -8.68 3.59
N ILE A 254 12.81 -7.92 4.50
CA ILE A 254 12.21 -6.84 5.27
C ILE A 254 13.32 -5.83 5.60
N ASP A 255 13.02 -4.54 5.53
CA ASP A 255 14.04 -3.49 5.74
C ASP A 255 13.62 -2.40 6.72
N ASN A 256 12.55 -2.66 7.47
CA ASN A 256 12.01 -1.76 8.46
C ASN A 256 11.58 -2.51 9.72
N LEU A 257 11.40 -1.76 10.82
CA LEU A 257 11.06 -2.30 12.13
C LEU A 257 9.60 -2.02 12.52
N ASN A 258 8.74 -1.71 11.54
CA ASN A 258 7.37 -1.30 11.83
C ASN A 258 6.47 -2.50 12.09
N GLY A 259 5.43 -2.31 12.90
CA GLY A 259 4.41 -3.32 13.15
C GLY A 259 4.98 -4.66 13.66
N PRO A 260 4.61 -5.82 13.06
CA PRO A 260 5.05 -7.14 13.51
C PRO A 260 6.57 -7.34 13.53
N THR A 261 7.34 -6.72 12.64
CA THR A 261 8.81 -6.90 12.61
C THR A 261 9.45 -6.38 13.89
N GLY A 262 9.04 -5.19 14.33
CA GLY A 262 9.53 -4.60 15.57
C GLY A 262 9.15 -5.41 16.80
N LEU A 263 7.95 -6.01 16.80
CA LEU A 263 7.47 -6.89 17.87
C LEU A 263 8.30 -8.18 17.96
N ILE A 264 8.55 -8.83 16.83
CA ILE A 264 9.41 -10.03 16.73
C ILE A 264 10.81 -9.73 17.27
N LEU A 265 11.44 -8.63 16.84
CA LEU A 265 12.77 -8.27 17.31
C LEU A 265 12.79 -7.86 18.79
N ALA A 266 11.77 -7.16 19.27
CA ALA A 266 11.69 -6.78 20.67
C ALA A 266 11.52 -8.01 21.58
N ILE A 267 10.73 -9.00 21.16
CA ILE A 267 10.59 -10.30 21.86
C ILE A 267 11.89 -11.10 21.74
N GLY A 268 12.49 -11.16 20.55
CA GLY A 268 13.72 -11.91 20.27
C GLY A 268 14.95 -11.39 20.99
N LYS A 269 15.02 -10.09 21.27
CA LYS A 269 16.04 -9.50 22.14
C LYS A 269 15.72 -9.64 23.63
N GLY A 270 14.57 -10.21 23.97
CA GLY A 270 14.06 -10.30 25.33
C GLY A 270 13.59 -8.95 25.91
N LEU A 271 13.52 -7.88 25.12
CA LEU A 271 13.06 -6.58 25.60
C LEU A 271 11.57 -6.66 25.97
N LEU A 272 10.73 -7.13 25.04
CA LEU A 272 9.29 -7.23 25.18
C LEU A 272 8.84 -8.63 25.63
N ARG A 273 8.12 -8.71 26.75
CA ARG A 273 7.65 -10.00 27.32
C ARG A 273 6.14 -10.10 27.54
N SER A 274 5.42 -9.00 27.46
CA SER A 274 3.96 -8.95 27.64
C SER A 274 3.37 -7.91 26.72
N ILE A 275 2.29 -8.29 26.02
CA ILE A 275 1.53 -7.45 25.10
C ILE A 275 0.04 -7.70 25.34
N HIS A 276 -0.76 -6.63 25.36
CA HIS A 276 -2.21 -6.75 25.34
C HIS A 276 -2.70 -7.00 23.91
N THR A 277 -3.28 -8.18 23.68
CA THR A 277 -3.77 -8.64 22.38
C THR A 277 -4.80 -9.73 22.62
N ILE A 278 -5.83 -9.83 21.77
CA ILE A 278 -6.81 -10.92 21.84
C ILE A 278 -6.35 -12.03 20.91
N ARG A 279 -6.10 -13.23 21.46
CA ARG A 279 -5.50 -14.35 20.71
C ARG A 279 -6.40 -14.83 19.57
N GLU A 280 -7.71 -14.70 19.73
CA GLU A 280 -8.77 -15.15 18.82
C GLU A 280 -9.08 -14.12 17.71
N VAL A 281 -8.44 -12.95 17.73
CA VAL A 281 -8.61 -11.93 16.67
C VAL A 281 -7.71 -12.28 15.48
N LYS A 282 -8.26 -12.15 14.26
CA LYS A 282 -7.50 -12.32 13.02
C LYS A 282 -6.38 -11.28 12.94
N ALA A 283 -5.18 -11.75 12.62
CA ALA A 283 -4.03 -10.92 12.31
C ALA A 283 -3.94 -10.76 10.78
N ASP A 284 -4.59 -9.73 10.25
CA ASP A 284 -4.59 -9.43 8.82
C ASP A 284 -3.23 -8.91 8.33
N VAL A 285 -2.31 -9.85 8.09
CA VAL A 285 -0.97 -9.58 7.57
C VAL A 285 -0.83 -10.04 6.12
N ILE A 286 -0.13 -9.29 5.28
CA ILE A 286 0.03 -9.59 3.86
C ILE A 286 1.50 -9.44 3.43
N PRO A 287 2.10 -10.41 2.72
CA PRO A 287 3.46 -10.28 2.19
C PRO A 287 3.59 -9.12 1.20
N VAL A 288 4.69 -8.37 1.27
CA VAL A 288 4.90 -7.18 0.43
C VAL A 288 4.90 -7.47 -1.07
N ASP A 289 5.40 -8.63 -1.49
CA ASP A 289 5.43 -9.05 -2.89
C ASP A 289 4.03 -9.31 -3.46
N ILE A 290 3.10 -9.83 -2.65
CA ILE A 290 1.69 -9.94 -3.04
C ILE A 290 1.07 -8.55 -3.24
N VAL A 291 1.41 -7.59 -2.38
CA VAL A 291 0.96 -6.19 -2.53
C VAL A 291 1.51 -5.58 -3.82
N ILE A 292 2.80 -5.77 -4.14
CA ILE A 292 3.40 -5.23 -5.37
C ILE A 292 2.76 -5.84 -6.62
N ASN A 293 2.58 -7.16 -6.63
CA ASN A 293 1.92 -7.84 -7.74
C ASN A 293 0.47 -7.35 -7.92
N SER A 294 -0.25 -7.13 -6.81
CA SER A 294 -1.60 -6.54 -6.81
C SER A 294 -1.61 -5.11 -7.34
N MET A 295 -0.62 -4.29 -7.00
CA MET A 295 -0.48 -2.92 -7.51
C MET A 295 -0.27 -2.90 -9.02
N ILE A 296 0.62 -3.75 -9.54
CA ILE A 296 0.90 -3.83 -10.97
C ILE A 296 -0.33 -4.33 -11.73
N ALA A 297 -0.99 -5.38 -11.23
CA ALA A 297 -2.23 -5.90 -11.82
C ALA A 297 -3.36 -4.86 -11.79
N ALA A 298 -3.51 -4.11 -10.69
CA ALA A 298 -4.51 -3.05 -10.57
C ALA A 298 -4.23 -1.88 -11.53
N ALA A 299 -2.95 -1.51 -11.71
CA ALA A 299 -2.56 -0.51 -12.69
C ALA A 299 -2.92 -0.95 -14.13
N TYR A 300 -2.69 -2.23 -14.46
CA TYR A 300 -3.12 -2.82 -15.73
C TYR A 300 -4.64 -2.82 -15.88
N TYR A 301 -5.38 -3.18 -14.84
CA TYR A 301 -6.84 -3.14 -14.85
C TYR A 301 -7.37 -1.74 -15.16
N ALA A 302 -6.87 -0.71 -14.46
CA ALA A 302 -7.26 0.68 -14.70
C ALA A 302 -6.95 1.12 -16.15
N ALA A 303 -5.82 0.71 -16.70
CA ALA A 303 -5.44 1.04 -18.07
C ALA A 303 -6.32 0.33 -19.11
N LYS A 304 -6.76 -0.90 -18.81
CA LYS A 304 -7.62 -1.73 -19.67
C LYS A 304 -9.05 -1.19 -19.70
N THR A 305 -9.63 -0.88 -18.54
CA THR A 305 -11.03 -0.46 -18.42
C THR A 305 -11.28 0.95 -18.94
N ASN A 306 -10.30 1.84 -18.87
CA ASN A 306 -10.41 3.19 -19.41
C ASN A 306 -10.18 3.28 -20.93
N GLY A 307 -10.05 2.14 -21.63
CA GLY A 307 -9.95 2.08 -23.10
C GLY A 307 -8.64 2.63 -23.70
N LYS A 308 -7.79 3.29 -22.90
CA LYS A 308 -6.52 3.91 -23.36
C LYS A 308 -5.43 2.90 -23.72
N LEU A 309 -5.50 1.66 -23.23
CA LEU A 309 -4.58 0.59 -23.67
C LEU A 309 -4.78 0.22 -25.15
N LYS A 310 -6.01 0.27 -25.66
CA LYS A 310 -6.32 -0.12 -27.04
C LYS A 310 -5.90 0.94 -28.07
N THR A 311 -5.60 2.17 -27.64
CA THR A 311 -5.32 3.30 -28.53
C THR A 311 -3.87 3.38 -29.02
N LYS A 312 -3.00 2.43 -28.65
CA LYS A 312 -1.58 2.40 -29.07
C LYS A 312 -1.05 1.01 -29.48
N SER A 313 -1.90 0.09 -29.96
CA SER A 313 -1.37 -0.94 -30.86
C SER A 313 -1.21 -0.32 -32.24
N PHE A 314 -0.01 -0.44 -32.83
CA PHE A 314 0.40 0.06 -34.16
C PHE A 314 0.88 1.52 -34.24
N ILE A 315 2.13 1.75 -33.80
CA ILE A 315 3.10 2.46 -34.65
C ILE A 315 4.39 1.62 -34.65
N SER A 316 4.34 0.48 -35.33
CA SER A 316 5.54 -0.07 -35.95
C SER A 316 5.70 0.67 -37.27
N ASN A 317 6.76 1.48 -37.39
CA ASN A 317 7.13 2.14 -38.63
C ASN A 317 7.19 1.12 -39.77
N GLY A 318 6.31 1.26 -40.77
CA GLY A 318 6.28 0.39 -41.94
C GLY A 318 5.09 0.65 -42.86
N MET A 319 5.31 1.53 -43.83
CA MET A 319 4.51 1.78 -45.05
C MET A 319 3.16 2.50 -44.91
N SER A 320 3.15 3.68 -45.53
CA SER A 320 2.00 4.51 -45.88
C SER A 320 0.97 3.77 -46.73
N SER A 321 -0.29 3.78 -46.31
CA SER A 321 -1.43 3.79 -47.22
C SER A 321 -2.61 4.51 -46.58
N ASN A 322 -3.03 5.62 -47.20
CA ASN A 322 -4.20 6.42 -46.86
C ASN A 322 -5.47 5.57 -46.84
N ILE A 323 -6.26 5.65 -45.77
CA ILE A 323 -7.68 5.26 -45.78
C ILE A 323 -8.49 6.40 -45.16
N ASP A 324 -9.51 6.83 -45.91
CA ASP A 324 -10.39 7.96 -45.65
C ASP A 324 -11.40 7.66 -44.51
N PRO A 325 -11.54 8.51 -43.47
CA PRO A 325 -12.48 8.33 -42.35
C PRO A 325 -13.97 8.30 -42.70
N SER A 326 -14.35 8.39 -43.97
CA SER A 326 -15.75 8.41 -44.45
C SER A 326 -16.39 7.02 -44.60
N GLU A 327 -15.62 5.93 -44.70
CA GLU A 327 -16.16 4.57 -44.93
C GLU A 327 -16.63 3.83 -43.66
N ILE A 328 -16.19 4.23 -42.47
CA ILE A 328 -16.56 3.53 -41.21
C ILE A 328 -18.00 3.85 -40.76
N LYS A 329 -18.56 4.98 -41.19
CA LYS A 329 -19.91 5.41 -40.78
C LYS A 329 -21.07 4.71 -41.49
N GLN A 330 -20.82 3.99 -42.60
CA GLN A 330 -21.90 3.32 -43.34
C GLN A 330 -22.12 1.83 -42.96
N GLN A 331 -21.19 1.18 -42.25
CA GLN A 331 -21.37 -0.22 -41.83
C GLN A 331 -22.06 -0.40 -40.46
N VAL A 332 -22.22 0.66 -39.68
CA VAL A 332 -22.83 0.58 -38.33
C VAL A 332 -24.35 0.86 -38.36
N ILE A 333 -24.88 1.44 -39.44
CA ILE A 333 -26.30 1.87 -39.51
C ILE A 333 -27.25 0.80 -40.10
N SER A 334 -26.76 -0.31 -40.66
CA SER A 334 -27.62 -1.30 -41.33
C SER A 334 -28.05 -2.53 -40.50
N LYS A 335 -27.84 -2.54 -39.17
CA LYS A 335 -28.21 -3.68 -38.31
C LYS A 335 -29.14 -3.39 -37.14
N GLN A 336 -29.74 -2.21 -37.08
CA GLN A 336 -30.62 -1.81 -35.98
C GLN A 336 -32.00 -1.39 -36.48
N GLU A 337 -32.60 -2.16 -37.39
CA GLU A 337 -33.96 -1.90 -37.86
C GLU A 337 -34.64 -3.18 -38.38
N ARG A 338 -34.67 -4.23 -37.55
CA ARG A 338 -35.69 -5.30 -37.65
C ARG A 338 -36.05 -5.77 -36.25
N PHE A 339 -37.35 -5.81 -35.97
CA PHE A 339 -38.04 -6.17 -34.72
C PHE A 339 -38.41 -5.02 -33.78
N THR A 340 -39.37 -4.21 -34.21
CA THR A 340 -40.45 -3.75 -33.31
C THR A 340 -41.76 -3.77 -34.07
N ASN A 341 -42.65 -4.72 -33.75
CA ASN A 341 -44.10 -4.51 -33.82
C ASN A 341 -44.85 -5.59 -33.05
N ASN A 342 -45.92 -5.15 -32.37
CA ASN A 342 -46.86 -5.84 -31.49
C ASN A 342 -46.34 -5.99 -30.05
N GLY A 343 -47.05 -5.66 -28.98
CA GLY A 343 -48.46 -5.35 -28.76
C GLY A 343 -48.70 -5.59 -27.24
N SER A 344 -49.57 -4.81 -26.63
CA SER A 344 -49.85 -4.74 -25.18
C SER A 344 -49.96 -6.08 -24.42
N THR A 345 -49.41 -6.16 -23.20
CA THR A 345 -50.17 -6.33 -21.93
C THR A 345 -49.23 -6.36 -20.71
N LYS A 346 -49.67 -5.71 -19.62
CA LYS A 346 -49.00 -5.70 -18.32
C LYS A 346 -49.27 -7.02 -17.60
N THR A 347 -48.21 -7.74 -17.25
CA THR A 347 -48.21 -8.72 -16.15
C THR A 347 -46.83 -8.72 -15.48
N LYS A 348 -46.84 -8.55 -14.16
CA LYS A 348 -45.65 -8.64 -13.30
C LYS A 348 -45.18 -10.10 -13.28
N GLU A 349 -44.05 -10.39 -13.89
CA GLU A 349 -43.29 -11.61 -13.63
C GLU A 349 -41.96 -11.24 -13.00
N ASN A 350 -41.80 -11.66 -11.75
CA ASN A 350 -40.55 -11.65 -11.01
C ASN A 350 -39.57 -12.62 -11.71
N THR A 351 -38.57 -12.10 -12.41
CA THR A 351 -37.48 -12.91 -12.96
C THR A 351 -36.40 -13.14 -11.91
N LEU A 352 -35.80 -14.34 -11.97
CA LEU A 352 -34.79 -14.89 -11.07
C LEU A 352 -33.45 -14.13 -11.04
N ASP A 353 -33.32 -13.04 -11.80
CA ASP A 353 -32.12 -12.20 -11.89
C ASP A 353 -31.92 -11.31 -10.65
N ASP A 354 -32.98 -11.03 -9.89
CA ASP A 354 -32.92 -10.24 -8.64
C ASP A 354 -32.20 -10.96 -7.48
N LYS A 355 -31.87 -12.26 -7.64
CA LYS A 355 -31.08 -13.03 -6.65
C LYS A 355 -29.60 -13.16 -6.99
N MET A 356 -29.14 -12.64 -8.13
CA MET A 356 -27.75 -12.75 -8.59
C MET A 356 -27.06 -11.39 -8.79
N GLY A 357 -27.31 -10.38 -7.95
CA GLY A 357 -26.38 -9.26 -7.72
C GLY A 357 -25.83 -8.53 -8.97
N LEU A 358 -26.54 -8.59 -10.09
CA LEU A 358 -26.14 -7.97 -11.35
C LEU A 358 -26.56 -6.51 -11.33
N LYS A 359 -25.74 -5.67 -10.67
CA LYS A 359 -25.70 -4.25 -11.04
C LYS A 359 -24.98 -4.14 -12.38
N SER A 360 -25.68 -3.63 -13.38
CA SER A 360 -25.07 -3.09 -14.59
C SER A 360 -23.96 -2.09 -14.21
N MET A 361 -22.80 -2.26 -14.86
CA MET A 361 -21.62 -1.41 -14.71
C MET A 361 -21.91 -0.02 -15.25
N ASP A 362 -22.22 0.91 -14.35
CA ASP A 362 -22.21 2.36 -14.58
C ASP A 362 -21.80 3.11 -13.29
N SER A 363 -20.94 2.50 -12.46
CA SER A 363 -20.39 3.19 -11.30
C SER A 363 -19.15 3.99 -11.72
N LYS A 364 -19.25 5.32 -11.68
CA LYS A 364 -18.13 6.29 -11.82
C LYS A 364 -17.05 6.17 -10.73
N GLU A 365 -17.15 5.20 -9.83
CA GLU A 365 -16.20 5.01 -8.73
C GLU A 365 -14.98 4.21 -9.20
N PRO A 366 -13.76 4.56 -8.74
CA PRO A 366 -12.56 3.84 -9.10
C PRO A 366 -12.61 2.39 -8.59
N PRO A 367 -12.14 1.40 -9.35
CA PRO A 367 -12.02 0.03 -8.86
C PRO A 367 -11.12 -0.03 -7.62
N ILE A 368 -11.58 -0.76 -6.61
CA ILE A 368 -10.87 -0.96 -5.34
C ILE A 368 -10.48 -2.43 -5.23
N PHE A 369 -9.22 -2.68 -4.88
CA PHE A 369 -8.67 -4.01 -4.66
C PHE A 369 -8.17 -4.14 -3.24
N GLN A 370 -8.83 -4.98 -2.45
CA GLN A 370 -8.43 -5.29 -1.08
C GLN A 370 -7.36 -6.38 -1.10
N CYS A 371 -6.17 -6.07 -0.57
CA CYS A 371 -5.04 -6.99 -0.51
C CYS A 371 -4.82 -7.42 0.94
N VAL A 372 -5.54 -8.47 1.34
CA VAL A 372 -5.62 -8.99 2.71
C VAL A 372 -5.45 -10.52 2.71
N SER A 373 -5.08 -11.09 3.85
CA SER A 373 -5.05 -12.54 4.05
C SER A 373 -6.24 -13.08 4.84
N GLY A 374 -6.93 -12.26 5.65
CA GLY A 374 -7.84 -12.74 6.70
C GLY A 374 -9.04 -13.55 6.23
N ASP A 375 -9.51 -13.37 4.99
CA ASP A 375 -10.63 -14.14 4.43
C ASP A 375 -10.17 -15.26 3.48
N LEU A 376 -8.92 -15.22 3.01
CA LEU A 376 -8.37 -16.18 2.05
C LEU A 376 -7.49 -17.25 2.74
N ARG A 377 -6.64 -16.81 3.67
CA ARG A 377 -5.69 -17.64 4.40
C ARG A 377 -5.49 -17.06 5.80
N PRO A 378 -6.47 -17.19 6.71
CA PRO A 378 -6.43 -16.53 8.01
C PRO A 378 -5.26 -17.02 8.88
N ILE A 379 -4.73 -16.10 9.69
CA ILE A 379 -3.89 -16.38 10.85
C ILE A 379 -4.40 -15.53 12.01
N TYR A 380 -4.33 -16.05 13.22
CA TYR A 380 -4.77 -15.37 14.44
C TYR A 380 -3.57 -14.92 15.27
N TRP A 381 -3.70 -13.88 16.08
CA TRP A 381 -2.59 -13.40 16.91
C TRP A 381 -2.03 -14.48 17.85
N GLY A 382 -2.89 -15.34 18.40
CA GLY A 382 -2.44 -16.49 19.20
C GLY A 382 -1.66 -17.51 18.37
N GLY A 383 -2.10 -17.77 17.14
CA GLY A 383 -1.37 -18.64 16.22
C GLY A 383 -0.02 -18.07 15.80
N MET A 384 0.07 -16.75 15.59
CA MET A 384 1.35 -16.08 15.36
C MET A 384 2.31 -16.28 16.55
N GLU A 385 1.85 -16.03 17.78
CA GLU A 385 2.62 -16.24 19.01
C GLU A 385 3.16 -17.68 19.09
N ASP A 386 2.31 -18.67 18.87
CA ASP A 386 2.70 -20.09 18.93
C ASP A 386 3.70 -20.47 17.82
N LEU A 387 3.60 -19.85 16.64
CA LEU A 387 4.49 -20.11 15.50
C LEU A 387 5.87 -19.48 15.66
N PHE A 388 5.96 -18.18 16.01
CA PHE A 388 7.26 -17.51 15.99
C PHE A 388 8.08 -17.74 17.26
N MET A 389 7.49 -18.08 18.42
CA MET A 389 8.26 -18.25 19.66
C MET A 389 9.34 -19.35 19.58
N PRO A 390 9.06 -20.55 19.04
CA PRO A 390 10.09 -21.55 18.78
C PRO A 390 11.15 -21.06 17.79
N ILE A 391 10.73 -20.34 16.74
CA ILE A 391 11.61 -19.86 15.67
C ILE A 391 12.58 -18.79 16.18
N ILE A 392 12.11 -17.83 16.98
CA ILE A 392 12.94 -16.82 17.63
C ILE A 392 14.02 -17.47 18.53
N ARG A 393 13.69 -18.57 19.21
CA ARG A 393 14.63 -19.30 20.06
C ARG A 393 15.62 -20.15 19.24
N LYS A 394 15.17 -20.69 18.11
CA LYS A 394 16.01 -21.41 17.13
C LYS A 394 17.03 -20.46 16.48
N TYR A 395 16.63 -19.23 16.19
CA TYR A 395 17.46 -18.20 15.57
C TYR A 395 17.60 -16.96 16.47
N PRO A 396 18.40 -17.03 17.55
CA PRO A 396 18.52 -15.92 18.49
C PRO A 396 19.07 -14.66 17.81
N SER A 397 18.51 -13.51 18.18
CA SER A 397 18.97 -12.20 17.70
C SER A 397 20.36 -11.84 18.26
N CYS A 398 21.08 -10.95 17.60
CA CYS A 398 22.29 -10.36 18.19
C CYS A 398 21.92 -9.46 19.38
N GLN A 399 22.78 -9.44 20.42
CA GLN A 399 22.62 -8.58 21.61
C GLN A 399 21.32 -8.83 22.40
N VAL A 400 21.10 -10.08 22.81
CA VAL A 400 19.96 -10.46 23.65
C VAL A 400 20.14 -9.94 25.08
N LEU A 401 19.15 -9.20 25.60
CA LEU A 401 19.14 -8.71 26.98
C LEU A 401 18.84 -9.82 27.99
N ARG A 402 17.90 -10.71 27.64
CA ARG A 402 17.45 -11.84 28.45
C ARG A 402 16.79 -12.90 27.58
N TYR A 403 16.66 -14.11 28.10
CA TYR A 403 16.10 -15.25 27.35
C TYR A 403 14.81 -14.89 26.60
N PRO A 404 14.73 -15.13 25.27
CA PRO A 404 13.59 -14.72 24.46
C PRO A 404 12.28 -15.37 24.88
N TYR A 405 11.32 -14.52 25.23
CA TYR A 405 10.00 -14.92 25.68
C TYR A 405 9.04 -13.75 25.54
N GLY A 406 7.88 -13.96 24.93
CA GLY A 406 6.76 -13.02 25.00
C GLY A 406 5.49 -13.78 25.33
N SER A 407 4.49 -13.05 25.82
CA SER A 407 3.16 -13.62 26.03
C SER A 407 2.07 -12.62 25.68
N PHE A 408 1.09 -13.06 24.89
CA PHE A 408 -0.07 -12.23 24.52
C PHE A 408 -1.17 -12.42 25.56
N LYS A 409 -1.72 -11.30 26.05
CA LYS A 409 -2.70 -11.29 27.15
C LYS A 409 -4.01 -10.64 26.70
N SER A 410 -5.08 -11.43 26.65
CA SER A 410 -6.42 -10.94 26.31
C SER A 410 -7.01 -10.00 27.37
N ASN A 411 -6.61 -10.13 28.64
CA ASN A 411 -7.05 -9.23 29.71
C ASN A 411 -6.06 -8.07 29.91
N LYS A 412 -6.55 -6.83 29.74
CA LYS A 412 -5.78 -5.58 29.89
C LYS A 412 -5.13 -5.42 31.25
N TYR A 413 -5.81 -5.81 32.33
CA TYR A 413 -5.27 -5.68 33.70
C TYR A 413 -4.18 -6.70 33.98
N HIS A 414 -4.34 -7.93 33.48
CA HIS A 414 -3.31 -8.95 33.56
C HIS A 414 -2.03 -8.52 32.79
N ASP A 415 -2.20 -7.94 31.60
CA ASP A 415 -1.08 -7.34 30.88
C ASP A 415 -0.42 -6.20 31.67
N LEU A 416 -1.20 -5.26 32.20
CA LEU A 416 -0.70 -4.13 32.97
C LEU A 416 0.14 -4.57 34.17
N ILE A 417 -0.36 -5.51 34.98
CA ILE A 417 0.34 -6.06 36.14
C ILE A 417 1.63 -6.75 35.67
N THR A 418 1.56 -7.58 34.64
CA THR A 418 2.75 -8.27 34.09
C THR A 418 3.80 -7.27 33.61
N ARG A 419 3.41 -6.21 32.90
CA ARG A 419 4.31 -5.16 32.44
C ARG A 419 4.96 -4.40 33.59
N LEU A 420 4.23 -4.14 34.68
CA LEU A 420 4.80 -3.51 35.87
C LEU A 420 5.98 -4.32 36.42
N PHE A 421 5.79 -5.62 36.62
CA PHE A 421 6.81 -6.48 37.22
C PHE A 421 7.92 -6.93 36.27
N VAL A 422 7.62 -7.11 34.98
CA VAL A 422 8.58 -7.70 34.01
C VAL A 422 9.28 -6.65 33.15
N HIS A 423 8.73 -5.43 33.06
CA HIS A 423 9.35 -4.32 32.32
C HIS A 423 9.75 -3.17 33.25
N TYR A 424 8.78 -2.51 33.89
CA TYR A 424 9.01 -1.21 34.52
C TYR A 424 9.78 -1.28 35.85
N LEU A 425 9.43 -2.21 36.75
CA LEU A 425 10.10 -2.36 38.03
C LEU A 425 11.58 -2.77 37.86
N PRO A 426 11.93 -3.79 37.05
CA PRO A 426 13.33 -4.10 36.76
C PRO A 426 14.07 -2.95 36.09
N ALA A 427 13.41 -2.23 35.16
CA ALA A 427 14.01 -1.08 34.50
C ALA A 427 14.33 0.05 35.46
N LEU A 428 13.43 0.34 36.41
CA LEU A 428 13.64 1.32 37.45
C LEU A 428 14.85 0.96 38.33
N ILE A 429 14.96 -0.31 38.74
CA ILE A 429 16.07 -0.80 39.54
C ILE A 429 17.39 -0.65 38.76
N ILE A 430 17.43 -1.09 37.50
CA ILE A 430 18.62 -1.02 36.65
C ILE A 430 19.04 0.44 36.40
N ASP A 431 18.09 1.32 36.08
CA ASP A 431 18.39 2.74 35.86
C ASP A 431 18.83 3.43 37.17
N LEU A 432 18.28 3.06 38.33
CA LEU A 432 18.75 3.56 39.63
C LEU A 432 20.19 3.10 39.93
N LEU A 433 20.52 1.84 39.66
CA LEU A 433 21.90 1.34 39.77
C LEU A 433 22.83 2.08 38.81
N CYS A 434 22.41 2.31 37.56
CA CYS A 434 23.17 3.10 36.60
C CYS A 434 23.42 4.52 37.12
N LEU A 435 22.42 5.16 37.76
CA LEU A 435 22.58 6.47 38.38
C LEU A 435 23.67 6.46 39.45
N VAL A 436 23.65 5.49 40.36
CA VAL A 436 24.67 5.33 41.42
C VAL A 436 26.06 5.07 40.83
N MET A 437 26.14 4.36 39.71
CA MET A 437 27.38 4.07 38.99
C MET A 437 27.85 5.19 38.05
N GLY A 438 27.16 6.34 38.00
CA GLY A 438 27.46 7.44 37.07
C GLY A 438 27.21 7.10 35.59
N LYS A 439 26.45 6.03 35.30
CA LYS A 439 26.06 5.59 33.96
C LYS A 439 24.75 6.23 33.50
N LYS A 440 24.54 6.26 32.19
CA LYS A 440 23.30 6.79 31.58
C LYS A 440 22.11 5.88 31.91
N ARG A 441 21.01 6.49 32.35
CA ARG A 441 19.69 5.85 32.55
C ARG A 441 18.97 5.76 31.21
N GLN A 442 18.60 4.56 30.78
CA GLN A 442 18.06 4.36 29.43
C GLN A 442 16.91 3.36 29.38
N LEU A 443 16.85 2.40 30.31
CA LEU A 443 15.96 1.26 30.15
C LEU A 443 14.50 1.65 30.37
N LEU A 444 14.21 2.54 31.32
CA LEU A 444 12.85 3.04 31.56
C LEU A 444 12.32 3.83 30.35
N SER A 445 13.16 4.70 29.78
CA SER A 445 12.82 5.46 28.56
C SER A 445 12.58 4.52 27.36
N THR A 446 13.37 3.44 27.25
CA THR A 446 13.21 2.44 26.21
C THR A 446 11.87 1.71 26.34
N TYR A 447 11.50 1.28 27.56
CA TYR A 447 10.21 0.65 27.80
C TYR A 447 9.03 1.57 27.55
N TYR A 448 9.12 2.84 27.96
CA TYR A 448 8.09 3.83 27.67
C TYR A 448 7.82 3.93 26.16
N LYS A 449 8.86 4.13 25.34
CA LYS A 449 8.75 4.20 23.88
C LYS A 449 8.17 2.93 23.27
N LEU A 450 8.63 1.76 23.74
CA LEU A 450 8.15 0.46 23.29
C LEU A 450 6.64 0.28 23.56
N HIS A 451 6.19 0.63 24.77
CA HIS A 451 4.76 0.51 25.12
C HIS A 451 3.88 1.57 24.46
N CYS A 452 4.41 2.77 24.16
CA CYS A 452 3.72 3.74 23.30
C CYS A 452 3.49 3.18 21.90
N ALA A 453 4.50 2.53 21.30
CA ALA A 453 4.36 1.91 19.98
C ALA A 453 3.33 0.76 19.99
N ILE A 454 3.32 -0.08 21.03
CA ILE A 454 2.34 -1.16 21.20
C ILE A 454 0.91 -0.60 21.41
N ALA A 455 0.78 0.48 22.18
CA ALA A 455 -0.52 1.12 22.41
C ALA A 455 -1.16 1.60 21.09
N ALA A 456 -0.35 2.13 20.16
CA ALA A 456 -0.82 2.54 18.84
C ALA A 456 -1.33 1.38 17.97
N LEU A 457 -0.90 0.15 18.25
CA LEU A 457 -1.33 -1.07 17.55
C LEU A 457 -2.53 -1.75 18.21
N THR A 458 -2.86 -1.40 19.46
CA THR A 458 -3.81 -2.15 20.30
C THR A 458 -5.15 -2.35 19.58
N HIS A 459 -5.69 -1.31 18.94
CA HIS A 459 -6.95 -1.41 18.22
C HIS A 459 -6.96 -2.53 17.17
N PHE A 460 -5.90 -2.65 16.37
CA PHE A 460 -5.76 -3.68 15.33
C PHE A 460 -5.47 -5.08 15.88
N THR A 461 -5.05 -5.17 17.14
CA THR A 461 -4.79 -6.44 17.83
C THR A 461 -5.95 -6.93 18.71
N THR A 462 -7.00 -6.11 18.86
CA THR A 462 -8.16 -6.42 19.70
C THR A 462 -9.50 -6.31 18.97
N HIS A 463 -9.51 -5.91 17.69
CA HIS A 463 -10.71 -5.81 16.88
C HIS A 463 -10.59 -6.71 15.67
N ASN A 464 -11.65 -7.48 15.40
CA ASN A 464 -11.71 -8.37 14.26
C ASN A 464 -12.40 -7.70 13.07
N TYR A 465 -11.79 -7.80 11.89
CA TYR A 465 -12.28 -7.26 10.63
C TYR A 465 -12.47 -8.38 9.61
N ASN A 466 -13.58 -8.34 8.87
CA ASN A 466 -13.89 -9.32 7.82
C ASN A 466 -13.78 -8.63 6.45
N PHE A 467 -12.55 -8.52 5.96
CA PHE A 467 -12.26 -7.87 4.68
C PHE A 467 -12.51 -8.81 3.49
N LYS A 468 -13.43 -8.44 2.61
CA LYS A 468 -13.72 -9.17 1.36
C LYS A 468 -12.77 -8.72 0.24
N SER A 469 -12.30 -9.67 -0.55
CA SER A 469 -11.31 -9.47 -1.64
C SER A 469 -11.83 -9.95 -3.00
N LYS A 470 -13.12 -9.76 -3.28
CA LYS A 470 -13.79 -10.28 -4.47
C LYS A 470 -13.18 -9.72 -5.77
N ASN A 471 -12.89 -8.42 -5.80
CA ASN A 471 -12.28 -7.75 -6.95
C ASN A 471 -10.84 -8.21 -7.15
N LEU A 472 -10.06 -8.42 -6.09
CA LEU A 472 -8.70 -8.95 -6.22
C LEU A 472 -8.68 -10.38 -6.79
N ILE A 473 -9.57 -11.26 -6.30
CA ILE A 473 -9.72 -12.63 -6.82
C ILE A 473 -10.13 -12.58 -8.30
N ARG A 474 -11.10 -11.73 -8.64
CA ARG A 474 -11.53 -11.53 -10.03
C ARG A 474 -10.38 -11.04 -10.90
N LEU A 475 -9.65 -10.02 -10.47
CA LEU A 475 -8.49 -9.48 -11.18
C LEU A 475 -7.45 -10.55 -11.47
N ARG A 476 -7.08 -11.35 -10.46
CA ARG A 476 -6.17 -12.49 -10.59
C ARG A 476 -6.62 -13.48 -11.67
N ASN A 477 -7.92 -13.78 -11.72
CA ASN A 477 -8.49 -14.75 -12.65
C ASN A 477 -8.65 -14.19 -14.09
N GLU A 478 -8.67 -12.87 -14.26
CA GLU A 478 -8.75 -12.20 -15.57
C GLU A 478 -7.37 -11.97 -16.24
N LEU A 479 -6.27 -12.26 -15.54
CA LEU A 479 -4.91 -12.21 -16.09
C LEU A 479 -4.65 -13.38 -17.05
N SER A 480 -3.76 -13.17 -18.03
CA SER A 480 -3.20 -14.27 -18.84
C SER A 480 -2.43 -15.25 -17.96
N ASP A 481 -2.20 -16.48 -18.43
CA ASP A 481 -1.45 -17.48 -17.65
C ASP A 481 -0.04 -17.00 -17.33
N LEU A 482 0.63 -16.41 -18.32
CA LEU A 482 1.96 -15.81 -18.17
C LEU A 482 1.97 -14.64 -17.17
N ASP A 483 0.98 -13.74 -17.23
CA ASP A 483 0.88 -12.63 -16.27
C ASP A 483 0.56 -13.11 -14.86
N ARG A 484 -0.27 -14.15 -14.73
CA ARG A 484 -0.67 -14.74 -13.44
C ARG A 484 0.50 -15.46 -12.76
N GLU A 485 1.40 -16.06 -13.53
CA GLU A 485 2.65 -16.61 -13.03
C GLU A 485 3.63 -15.50 -12.61
N GLN A 486 3.82 -14.49 -13.46
CA GLN A 486 4.73 -13.36 -13.19
C GLN A 486 4.27 -12.47 -12.02
N LEU A 487 2.96 -12.28 -11.89
CA LEU A 487 2.30 -11.53 -10.82
C LEU A 487 1.56 -12.47 -9.89
N TYR A 488 2.30 -13.39 -9.28
CA TYR A 488 1.71 -14.35 -8.38
C TYR A 488 1.07 -13.66 -7.16
N MET A 489 -0.25 -13.84 -7.01
CA MET A 489 -1.07 -13.20 -5.97
C MET A 489 -1.89 -14.21 -5.14
N ASN A 490 -1.71 -15.52 -5.34
CA ASN A 490 -2.51 -16.52 -4.62
C ASN A 490 -1.97 -16.76 -3.20
N ILE A 491 -2.52 -16.02 -2.23
CA ILE A 491 -2.15 -16.16 -0.82
C ILE A 491 -2.67 -17.46 -0.19
N GLU A 492 -3.65 -18.13 -0.80
CA GLU A 492 -4.23 -19.38 -0.29
C GLU A 492 -3.17 -20.50 -0.24
N ASP A 493 -2.18 -20.43 -1.13
CA ASP A 493 -1.06 -21.36 -1.24
C ASP A 493 0.04 -21.10 -0.18
N LEU A 494 -0.11 -20.09 0.69
CA LEU A 494 0.88 -19.74 1.70
C LEU A 494 0.88 -20.73 2.88
N ASP A 495 2.04 -21.33 3.14
CA ASP A 495 2.33 -22.00 4.41
C ASP A 495 2.87 -20.99 5.43
N TRP A 496 2.08 -20.73 6.47
CA TRP A 496 2.45 -19.77 7.50
C TRP A 496 3.72 -20.17 8.26
N LYS A 497 3.95 -21.46 8.51
CA LYS A 497 5.08 -21.93 9.31
C LYS A 497 6.40 -21.70 8.56
N GLU A 498 6.45 -22.08 7.29
CA GLU A 498 7.63 -21.86 6.43
C GLU A 498 7.90 -20.37 6.23
N PHE A 499 6.83 -19.60 6.01
CA PHE A 499 6.93 -18.15 5.87
C PHE A 499 7.49 -17.47 7.11
N TRP A 500 7.02 -17.82 8.31
CA TRP A 500 7.53 -17.24 9.56
C TRP A 500 8.98 -17.66 9.87
N ASP A 501 9.45 -18.83 9.44
CA ASP A 501 10.87 -19.22 9.57
C ASP A 501 11.75 -18.25 8.78
N SER A 502 11.39 -18.00 7.51
CA SER A 502 12.08 -17.06 6.63
C SER A 502 11.97 -15.61 7.11
N TYR A 503 10.80 -15.19 7.60
CA TYR A 503 10.60 -13.84 8.10
C TYR A 503 11.41 -13.57 9.37
N VAL A 504 11.40 -14.46 10.37
CA VAL A 504 12.20 -14.25 11.59
C VAL A 504 13.70 -14.19 11.25
N LEU A 505 14.16 -15.01 10.30
CA LEU A 505 15.54 -14.96 9.80
C LEU A 505 15.86 -13.63 9.10
N GLY A 506 14.98 -13.12 8.24
CA GLY A 506 15.20 -11.86 7.54
C GLY A 506 15.06 -10.62 8.42
N ALA A 507 14.26 -10.70 9.50
CA ALA A 507 14.16 -9.62 10.49
C ALA A 507 15.42 -9.49 11.36
N ARG A 508 16.12 -10.61 11.60
CA ARG A 508 17.33 -10.69 12.42
C ARG A 508 18.53 -10.05 11.72
#